data_AF-A0A5K0WL40-F1
#
_entry.id   AF-A0A5K0WL40-F1
#
_cell.length_a   1.000
_cell.length_b   1.000
_cell.length_c   1.000
_cell.angle_alpha   90.00
_cell.angle_beta   90.00
_cell.angle_gamma   90.00
#
_symmetry.space_group_name_H-M   'P 1'
#
loop_
_entity.id
_entity.type
_entity.pdbx_description
1 polymer ?
#
loop_
_entity_poly.entity_id
_entity_poly.type
_entity_poly.pdbx_seq_one_letter_code
_entity_poly.pdbx_strand_id
1 'polypeptide(L)' 'TLMEDEPEKYQSQFSEYVKKEIEPDAIEGMYKKVHAAIRADPSFVKTENQPPKTHK' A
#
# COMPACT_ATOMS: atom_id res chain seq x y z
N THR A 1 20.37 0.46 6.27
CA THR A 1 19.10 0.24 5.53
C THR A 1 18.72 1.53 4.82
N LEU A 2 17.85 1.54 3.79
CA LEU A 2 17.55 2.81 3.09
C LEU A 2 17.04 3.91 4.04
N MET A 3 16.35 3.54 5.13
CA MET A 3 15.96 4.46 6.21
C MET A 3 17.13 5.15 6.91
N GLU A 4 18.24 4.44 7.13
CA GLU A 4 19.40 4.91 7.89
C GLU A 4 20.46 5.55 6.98
N ASP A 5 20.66 5.00 5.78
CA ASP A 5 21.73 5.39 4.87
C ASP A 5 21.34 6.60 4.01
N GLU A 6 20.07 6.71 3.60
CA GLU A 6 19.56 7.78 2.73
C GLU A 6 18.11 8.20 3.13
N PRO A 7 17.91 8.87 4.29
CA PRO A 7 16.58 9.15 4.82
C PRO A 7 15.69 10.01 3.91
N GLU A 8 16.27 10.95 3.15
CA GLU A 8 15.53 11.78 2.18
C GLU A 8 14.99 10.95 1.00
N LYS A 9 15.78 9.98 0.54
CA LYS A 9 15.39 9.05 -0.52
C LYS A 9 14.35 8.06 -0.03
N TYR A 10 14.47 7.59 1.22
CA TYR A 10 13.44 6.78 1.84
C TYR A 10 12.10 7.52 1.92
N GLN A 11 12.10 8.76 2.41
CA GLN A 11 10.87 9.56 2.50
C GLN A 11 10.23 9.82 1.14
N SER A 12 11.01 10.07 0.08
CA SER A 12 10.46 10.30 -1.26
C SER A 12 9.90 9.01 -1.88
N GLN A 13 10.67 7.90 -1.86
CA GLN A 13 10.24 6.64 -2.45
C GLN A 13 9.08 5.98 -1.71
N PHE A 14 9.08 6.05 -0.38
CA PHE A 14 8.07 5.42 0.48
C PHE A 14 7.08 6.43 1.04
N SER A 15 6.96 7.62 0.41
CA SER A 15 6.08 8.70 0.87
C SER A 15 4.64 8.26 1.12
N GLU A 16 4.08 7.38 0.28
CA GLU A 16 2.74 6.83 0.49
C GLU A 16 2.65 5.89 1.69
N TYR A 17 3.67 5.05 1.91
CA TYR A 17 3.71 4.12 3.04
C TYR A 17 3.84 4.90 4.34
N VAL A 18 4.69 5.93 4.37
CA VAL A 18 4.82 6.85 5.50
C VAL A 18 3.51 7.59 5.78
N LYS A 19 2.83 8.12 4.74
CA LYS A 19 1.52 8.78 4.88
C LYS A 19 0.42 7.85 5.39
N LYS A 20 0.50 6.56 5.08
CA LYS A 20 -0.46 5.52 5.48
C LYS A 20 -0.04 4.80 6.77
N GLU A 21 1.06 5.23 7.40
CA GLU A 21 1.63 4.62 8.61
C GLU A 21 1.89 3.10 8.45
N ILE A 22 2.30 2.69 7.25
CA ILE A 22 2.61 1.29 6.96
C ILE A 22 4.10 1.05 7.20
N GLU A 23 4.40 0.36 8.29
CA GLU A 23 5.74 -0.10 8.61
C GLU A 23 6.15 -1.33 7.78
N PRO A 24 7.45 -1.54 7.52
CA PRO A 24 7.94 -2.69 6.77
C PRO A 24 7.47 -4.04 7.35
N ASP A 25 7.41 -4.16 8.67
CA ASP A 25 6.97 -5.39 9.36
C ASP A 25 5.46 -5.65 9.23
N ALA A 26 4.66 -4.60 9.04
CA ALA A 26 3.21 -4.71 8.88
C ALA A 26 2.81 -5.23 7.49
N ILE A 27 3.69 -5.12 6.48
CA ILE A 27 3.41 -5.49 5.09
C ILE A 27 3.10 -6.98 4.95
N GLU A 28 3.87 -7.85 5.60
CA GLU A 28 3.64 -9.30 5.54
C GLU A 28 2.27 -9.68 6.11
N GLY A 29 1.91 -9.10 7.26
CA GLY A 29 0.61 -9.31 7.90
C GLY A 29 -0.55 -8.82 7.04
N MET A 30 -0.38 -7.67 6.38
CA MET A 30 -1.37 -7.14 5.44
C MET A 30 -1.61 -8.10 4.27
N TYR A 31 -0.54 -8.56 3.60
CA TYR A 31 -0.67 -9.47 2.46
C TYR A 31 -1.29 -10.82 2.84
N LYS A 32 -0.94 -11.40 4.00
CA LYS A 32 -1.58 -12.64 4.48
C LYS A 32 -3.09 -12.47 4.66
N LYS A 33 -3.53 -11.35 5.26
CA LYS A 33 -4.95 -11.03 5.44
C LYS A 33 -5.66 -10.84 4.11
N VAL A 34 -5.06 -10.09 3.18
CA VAL A 34 -5.61 -9.87 1.82
C VAL A 34 -5.76 -11.21 1.08
N HIS A 35 -4.75 -12.06 1.11
CA HIS A 35 -4.84 -13.37 0.47
C HIS A 35 -5.88 -14.29 1.11
N ALA A 36 -6.05 -14.24 2.44
CA ALA A 36 -7.12 -14.99 3.10
C ALA A 36 -8.51 -14.49 2.66
N ALA A 37 -8.70 -13.17 2.56
CA ALA A 37 -9.95 -12.57 2.10
C ALA A 37 -10.30 -12.97 0.65
N ILE A 38 -9.33 -12.90 -0.28
CA ILE A 38 -9.54 -13.29 -1.69
C ILE A 38 -9.85 -14.79 -1.81
N ARG A 39 -9.25 -15.66 -0.98
CA ARG A 39 -9.55 -17.10 -1.00
C ARG A 39 -10.93 -17.41 -0.42
N ALA A 40 -11.37 -16.64 0.56
CA ALA A 40 -12.70 -16.79 1.16
C ALA A 40 -13.81 -16.35 0.20
N ASP A 41 -13.59 -15.25 -0.52
CA ASP A 41 -14.49 -14.75 -1.55
C ASP A 41 -13.72 -14.42 -2.85
N PRO A 42 -13.66 -15.36 -3.80
CA PRO A 42 -12.98 -15.16 -5.07
C PRO A 42 -13.84 -14.40 -6.08
N SER A 43 -15.04 -13.93 -5.70
CA SER A 43 -15.93 -13.23 -6.63
C SER A 43 -15.33 -11.89 -7.05
N PHE A 44 -15.47 -11.58 -8.34
CA PHE A 44 -15.04 -10.29 -8.87
C PHE A 44 -16.07 -9.22 -8.54
N VAL A 45 -15.68 -8.25 -7.71
CA VAL A 45 -16.49 -7.05 -7.45
C VAL A 45 -16.03 -5.94 -8.37
N LYS A 46 -16.95 -5.46 -9.22
CA LYS A 46 -16.69 -4.31 -10.09
C LYS A 46 -16.56 -3.05 -9.23
N THR A 47 -15.39 -2.42 -9.24
CA THR A 47 -15.20 -1.13 -8.57
C THR A 47 -15.96 -0.04 -9.31
N GLU A 48 -16.66 0.83 -8.57
CA GLU A 48 -17.13 2.11 -9.12
C GLU A 48 -15.90 2.97 -9.44
N ASN A 49 -15.58 3.10 -10.73
CA ASN A 49 -14.48 3.95 -11.16
C ASN A 49 -14.81 5.40 -10.80
N GLN A 50 -14.19 5.91 -9.74
CA GLN A 50 -14.17 7.34 -9.47
C GLN A 50 -13.51 8.03 -10.67
N PRO A 51 -14.12 9.08 -11.25
CA PRO A 51 -13.51 9.81 -12.35
C PRO A 51 -12.10 10.26 -11.93
N PRO A 52 -11.11 10.20 -12.84
CA PRO A 52 -9.73 10.54 -12.51
C PRO A 52 -9.68 11.93 -11.89
N LYS A 53 -9.10 12.03 -10.69
CA LYS A 53 -8.85 13.32 -10.03
C LYS A 53 -7.92 14.10 -10.96
N THR A 54 -8.45 15.13 -11.63
CA THR A 54 -7.70 15.94 -12.59
C THR A 54 -6.41 16.44 -11.91
N HIS A 55 -5.26 16.05 -12.44
CA HIS A 55 -4.00 16.68 -12.07
C HIS A 55 -4.02 18.10 -12.66
N LYS A 56 -3.89 19.10 -11.80
CA LYS A 56 -3.79 20.52 -12.16
C LYS A 56 -2.34 20.89 -12.43
#